data_AF-A0A1V3WYY7-F1
#
_entry.id   AF-A0A1V3WYY7-F1
#
_cell.length_a   1.000
_cell.length_b   1.000
_cell.length_c   1.000
_cell.angle_alpha   90.00
_cell.angle_beta   90.00
_cell.angle_gamma   90.00
#
_symmetry.space_group_name_H-M   'P 1'
#
loop_
_entity.id
_entity.type
_entity.pdbx_description
1 polymer ?
#
loop_
_entity_poly.entity_id
_entity_poly.type
_entity_poly.pdbx_seq_one_letter_code
_entity_poly.pdbx_strand_id
1 'polypeptide(L)'
;MRRSQLSRGEDPSLVDALLTADAARRRTIAAADALRAEQKAASKSVGGASPDERPALLQRAKDLAEQVKTAEANQTETEAAFTAAHLAIPNVVLDGVPAGGEDDYAVLDVVGEPVELADPKDHLELGEALGLIDMQRGAKVSGSRFYFLTGRGALLQLGLLQLALRLAVDNGFIPMIPPVLVRPEVMAGTGFLGAHAEEVYRLEADDLYLVGTSEVPLAGYHSGEILDLAAGPLRYAGGRRASGARPAATARTPAASFECTSSTRWRASSTAHPATLRPNISGYWAGSARCWP
;
A
#
# COMPACT_ATOMS: atom_id res chain seq x y z
N MET A 1 -2.79 13.14 -15.50
CA MET A 1 -2.67 11.66 -15.47
C MET A 1 -1.72 11.13 -16.53
N ARG A 2 -1.99 11.25 -17.85
CA ARG A 2 -1.08 10.70 -18.89
C ARG A 2 0.39 11.13 -18.75
N ARG A 3 0.63 12.44 -18.54
CA ARG A 3 1.98 12.99 -18.24
C ARG A 3 2.66 12.27 -17.07
N SER A 4 1.90 11.95 -16.02
CA SER A 4 2.42 11.28 -14.84
C SER A 4 2.76 9.81 -15.08
N GLN A 5 2.10 9.15 -16.04
CA GLN A 5 2.48 7.79 -16.44
C GLN A 5 3.79 7.83 -17.21
N LEU A 6 3.87 8.74 -18.20
CA LEU A 6 5.10 8.96 -18.98
C LEU A 6 6.29 9.31 -18.11
N SER A 7 6.13 10.16 -17.09
CA SER A 7 7.23 10.55 -16.20
C SER A 7 7.77 9.39 -15.36
N ARG A 8 6.95 8.35 -15.13
CA ARG A 8 7.35 7.12 -14.43
C ARG A 8 7.90 6.04 -15.36
N GLY A 9 7.84 6.25 -16.68
CA GLY A 9 8.12 5.21 -17.68
C GLY A 9 6.98 4.20 -17.85
N GLU A 10 5.78 4.51 -17.35
CA GLU A 10 4.58 3.67 -17.44
C GLU A 10 3.78 3.93 -18.72
N ASP A 11 2.91 2.98 -19.09
CA ASP A 11 2.09 3.08 -20.29
C ASP A 11 0.95 4.12 -20.12
N PRO A 12 0.93 5.22 -20.90
CA PRO A 12 -0.17 6.19 -20.86
C PRO A 12 -1.52 5.61 -21.32
N SER A 13 -1.55 4.50 -22.05
CA SER A 13 -2.77 3.84 -22.54
C SER A 13 -3.65 3.32 -21.39
N LEU A 14 -3.08 3.08 -20.21
CA LEU A 14 -3.84 2.72 -18.99
C LEU A 14 -4.91 3.78 -18.66
N VAL A 15 -4.64 5.05 -18.96
CA VAL A 15 -5.62 6.13 -18.78
C VAL A 15 -6.79 5.96 -19.74
N ASP A 16 -6.54 5.54 -20.98
CA ASP A 16 -7.59 5.30 -21.98
C ASP A 16 -8.42 4.06 -21.65
N ALA A 17 -7.77 3.02 -21.13
CA ALA A 17 -8.45 1.84 -20.60
C ALA A 17 -9.39 2.19 -19.44
N LEU A 18 -8.93 3.01 -18.48
CA LEU A 18 -9.79 3.49 -17.39
C LEU A 18 -10.97 4.31 -17.92
N LEU A 19 -10.74 5.24 -18.86
CA LEU A 19 -11.83 6.05 -19.44
C LEU A 19 -12.88 5.19 -20.15
N THR A 20 -12.43 4.13 -20.83
CA THR A 20 -13.32 3.17 -21.50
C THR A 20 -14.14 2.38 -20.48
N ALA A 21 -13.49 1.86 -19.43
CA ALA A 21 -14.16 1.14 -18.36
C ALA A 21 -15.18 2.01 -17.60
N ASP A 22 -14.83 3.26 -17.31
CA ASP A 22 -15.72 4.25 -16.67
C ASP A 22 -16.94 4.58 -17.55
N ALA A 23 -16.75 4.73 -18.87
CA ALA A 23 -17.84 4.93 -19.80
C ALA A 23 -18.79 3.71 -19.87
N ALA A 24 -18.24 2.49 -19.87
CA ALA A 24 -19.03 1.26 -19.83
C ALA A 24 -19.83 1.16 -18.52
N ARG A 25 -19.18 1.38 -17.38
CA ARG A 25 -19.79 1.37 -16.04
C ARG A 25 -20.96 2.36 -15.91
N ARG A 26 -20.80 3.60 -16.39
CA ARG A 26 -21.91 4.57 -16.39
C ARG A 26 -23.09 4.12 -17.26
N ARG A 27 -22.82 3.50 -18.42
CA ARG A 27 -23.87 3.00 -19.32
C ARG A 27 -24.63 1.83 -18.71
N THR A 28 -23.94 0.87 -18.08
CA THR A 28 -24.58 -0.30 -17.46
C THR A 28 -25.39 0.09 -16.23
N ILE A 29 -24.89 1.01 -15.40
CA ILE A 29 -25.66 1.59 -14.27
C ILE A 29 -26.95 2.23 -14.78
N ALA A 30 -26.87 3.12 -15.78
CA ALA A 30 -28.05 3.79 -16.32
C ALA A 30 -29.07 2.81 -16.93
N ALA A 31 -28.60 1.77 -17.63
CA ALA A 31 -29.46 0.73 -18.19
C ALA A 31 -30.14 -0.12 -17.10
N ALA A 32 -29.41 -0.51 -16.05
CA ALA A 32 -29.95 -1.26 -14.93
C ALA A 32 -30.99 -0.43 -14.15
N ASP A 33 -30.72 0.86 -13.91
CA ASP A 33 -31.66 1.77 -13.25
C ASP A 33 -32.95 1.96 -14.06
N ALA A 34 -32.83 2.11 -15.39
CA ALA A 34 -33.99 2.20 -16.28
C ALA A 34 -34.85 0.93 -16.24
N LEU A 35 -34.23 -0.25 -16.36
CA LEU A 35 -34.93 -1.54 -16.31
C LEU A 35 -35.59 -1.77 -14.94
N ARG A 36 -34.94 -1.40 -13.83
CA ARG A 36 -35.54 -1.47 -12.49
C ARG A 36 -36.76 -0.55 -12.37
N ALA A 37 -36.68 0.66 -12.94
CA ALA A 37 -37.82 1.58 -12.96
C ALA A 37 -38.99 1.03 -13.78
N GLU A 38 -38.72 0.46 -14.96
CA GLU A 38 -39.72 -0.19 -15.82
C GLU A 38 -40.36 -1.40 -15.14
N GLN A 39 -39.56 -2.27 -14.53
CA GLN A 39 -40.04 -3.43 -13.78
C GLN A 39 -40.97 -3.01 -12.62
N LYS A 40 -40.59 -1.96 -11.88
CA LYS A 40 -41.40 -1.41 -10.78
C LYS A 40 -42.72 -0.83 -11.30
N ALA A 41 -42.69 -0.11 -12.42
CA ALA A 41 -43.89 0.42 -13.06
C ALA A 41 -44.83 -0.70 -13.56
N ALA A 42 -44.27 -1.71 -14.24
CA ALA A 42 -45.01 -2.88 -14.71
C ALA A 42 -45.64 -3.64 -13.52
N SER A 43 -44.88 -3.87 -12.45
CA SER A 43 -45.38 -4.54 -11.24
C SER A 43 -46.51 -3.78 -10.57
N LYS A 44 -46.46 -2.43 -10.57
CA LYS A 44 -47.55 -1.58 -10.05
C LYS A 44 -48.80 -1.66 -10.93
N SER A 45 -48.65 -1.75 -12.24
CA SER A 45 -49.77 -1.87 -13.18
C SER A 45 -50.54 -3.19 -13.05
N VAL A 46 -49.89 -4.27 -12.61
CA VAL A 46 -50.53 -5.58 -12.36
C VAL A 46 -51.59 -5.51 -11.25
N GLY A 47 -51.41 -4.63 -10.25
CA GLY A 47 -52.34 -4.47 -9.13
C GLY A 47 -53.67 -3.79 -9.49
N GLY A 48 -53.73 -3.08 -10.62
CA GLY A 48 -54.92 -2.35 -11.09
C GLY A 48 -55.51 -2.88 -12.40
N ALA A 49 -55.00 -3.99 -12.93
CA ALA A 49 -55.38 -4.53 -14.23
C ALA A 49 -56.65 -5.39 -14.19
N SER A 50 -57.41 -5.39 -15.29
CA SER A 50 -58.56 -6.28 -15.48
C SER A 50 -58.12 -7.76 -15.58
N PRO A 51 -59.01 -8.74 -15.30
CA PRO A 51 -58.68 -10.18 -15.36
C PRO A 51 -58.10 -10.63 -16.71
N ASP A 52 -58.49 -9.98 -17.81
CA ASP A 52 -58.08 -10.32 -19.17
C ASP A 52 -56.69 -9.75 -19.54
N GLU A 53 -56.29 -8.63 -18.94
CA GLU A 53 -54.99 -7.97 -19.19
C GLU A 53 -53.87 -8.47 -18.24
N ARG A 54 -54.28 -9.07 -17.11
CA ARG A 54 -53.40 -9.55 -16.06
C ARG A 54 -52.35 -10.58 -16.54
N PRO A 55 -52.66 -11.55 -17.42
CA PRO A 55 -51.66 -12.51 -17.90
C PRO A 55 -50.53 -11.86 -18.72
N ALA A 56 -50.87 -10.89 -19.59
CA ALA A 56 -49.89 -10.19 -20.41
C ALA A 56 -48.96 -9.30 -19.57
N LEU A 57 -49.50 -8.60 -18.57
CA LEU A 57 -48.71 -7.78 -17.66
C LEU A 57 -47.82 -8.61 -16.73
N LEU A 58 -48.28 -9.78 -16.30
CA LEU A 58 -47.47 -10.73 -15.54
C LEU A 58 -46.31 -11.28 -16.38
N GLN A 59 -46.54 -11.59 -17.66
CA GLN A 59 -45.46 -12.03 -18.55
C GLN A 59 -44.44 -10.90 -18.77
N ARG A 60 -44.89 -9.68 -19.06
CA ARG A 60 -44.00 -8.51 -19.19
C ARG A 60 -43.19 -8.25 -17.92
N ALA A 61 -43.79 -8.38 -16.74
CA ALA A 61 -43.08 -8.21 -15.47
C ALA A 61 -42.02 -9.30 -15.24
N LYS A 62 -42.29 -10.55 -15.66
CA LYS A 62 -41.30 -11.65 -15.62
C LYS A 62 -40.15 -11.41 -16.60
N ASP A 63 -40.45 -10.99 -17.82
CA ASP A 63 -39.43 -10.69 -18.84
C ASP A 63 -38.53 -9.52 -18.39
N LEU A 64 -39.12 -8.47 -17.81
CA LEU A 64 -38.38 -7.36 -17.21
C LEU A 64 -37.54 -7.80 -16.01
N ALA A 65 -38.02 -8.76 -15.21
CA ALA A 65 -37.24 -9.30 -14.10
C ALA A 65 -35.97 -10.03 -14.58
N GLU A 66 -36.05 -10.80 -15.66
CA GLU A 66 -34.88 -11.47 -16.23
C GLU A 66 -33.91 -10.45 -16.88
N GLN A 67 -34.44 -9.41 -17.52
CA GLN A 67 -33.62 -8.31 -18.06
C GLN A 67 -32.91 -7.53 -16.95
N VAL A 68 -33.58 -7.23 -15.83
CA VAL A 68 -32.97 -6.60 -14.65
C VAL A 68 -31.85 -7.47 -14.11
N LYS A 69 -32.09 -8.77 -13.93
CA LYS A 69 -31.07 -9.71 -13.44
C LYS A 69 -29.83 -9.74 -14.35
N THR A 70 -30.05 -9.76 -15.67
CA THR A 70 -28.95 -9.70 -16.65
C THR A 70 -28.21 -8.37 -16.60
N ALA A 71 -28.93 -7.26 -16.46
CA ALA A 71 -28.35 -5.93 -16.36
C ALA A 71 -27.53 -5.73 -15.07
N GLU A 72 -27.99 -6.30 -13.95
CA GLU A 72 -27.27 -6.27 -12.67
C GLU A 72 -25.99 -7.13 -12.69
N ALA A 73 -26.03 -8.28 -13.38
CA ALA A 73 -24.83 -9.08 -13.60
C ALA A 73 -23.79 -8.30 -14.44
N ASN A 74 -24.22 -7.67 -15.53
CA ASN A 74 -23.35 -6.83 -16.37
C ASN A 74 -22.84 -5.59 -15.61
N GLN A 75 -23.67 -4.97 -14.76
CA GLN A 75 -23.25 -3.88 -13.89
C GLN A 75 -22.14 -4.35 -12.93
N THR A 76 -22.27 -5.53 -12.34
CA THR A 76 -21.26 -6.10 -11.43
C THR A 76 -19.94 -6.37 -12.16
N GLU A 77 -19.99 -6.94 -13.36
CA GLU A 77 -18.80 -7.20 -14.19
C GLU A 77 -18.10 -5.91 -14.60
N THR A 78 -18.86 -4.90 -15.06
CA THR A 78 -18.30 -3.61 -15.45
C THR A 78 -17.75 -2.80 -14.27
N GLU A 79 -18.35 -2.93 -13.08
CA GLU A 79 -17.81 -2.33 -11.85
C GLU A 79 -16.48 -2.99 -11.44
N ALA A 80 -16.38 -4.32 -11.53
CA ALA A 80 -15.13 -5.05 -11.27
C ALA A 80 -14.03 -4.65 -12.26
N ALA A 81 -14.35 -4.58 -13.56
CA ALA A 81 -13.41 -4.14 -14.60
C ALA A 81 -12.95 -2.69 -14.40
N PHE A 82 -13.86 -1.79 -14.03
CA PHE A 82 -13.52 -0.42 -13.68
C PHE A 82 -12.60 -0.35 -12.46
N THR A 83 -12.91 -1.09 -11.40
CA THR A 83 -12.10 -1.12 -10.18
C THR A 83 -10.68 -1.61 -10.47
N ALA A 84 -10.54 -2.68 -11.27
CA ALA A 84 -9.23 -3.18 -11.69
C ALA A 84 -8.45 -2.14 -12.52
N ALA A 85 -9.08 -1.51 -13.50
CA ALA A 85 -8.45 -0.47 -14.32
C ALA A 85 -8.07 0.77 -13.50
N HIS A 86 -8.85 1.11 -12.48
CA HIS A 86 -8.58 2.23 -11.58
C HIS A 86 -7.37 1.93 -10.68
N LEU A 87 -7.34 0.76 -10.04
CA LEU A 87 -6.26 0.35 -9.15
C LEU A 87 -4.92 0.17 -9.88
N ALA A 88 -4.94 -0.05 -11.19
CA ALA A 88 -3.75 -0.11 -12.02
C ALA A 88 -3.05 1.25 -12.22
N ILE A 89 -3.74 2.37 -11.93
CA ILE A 89 -3.17 3.71 -12.14
C ILE A 89 -2.53 4.20 -10.83
N PRO A 90 -1.19 4.42 -10.81
CA PRO A 90 -0.52 4.93 -9.62
C PRO A 90 -0.86 6.39 -9.33
N ASN A 91 -0.50 6.83 -8.12
CA ASN A 91 -0.64 8.23 -7.71
C ASN A 91 0.01 9.20 -8.71
N VAL A 92 -0.66 10.33 -8.93
CA VAL A 92 -0.19 11.38 -9.84
C VAL A 92 1.10 12.01 -9.29
N VAL A 93 2.13 12.05 -10.12
CA VAL A 93 3.41 12.69 -9.82
C VAL A 93 3.21 14.21 -9.72
N LEU A 94 3.75 14.79 -8.65
CA LEU A 94 3.74 16.23 -8.40
C LEU A 94 4.62 16.98 -9.41
N ASP A 95 4.29 18.24 -9.66
CA ASP A 95 5.12 19.09 -10.52
C ASP A 95 6.50 19.31 -9.87
N GLY A 96 7.56 19.28 -10.68
CA GLY A 96 8.94 19.46 -10.22
C GLY A 96 9.67 18.18 -9.79
N VAL A 97 8.97 17.05 -9.69
CA VAL A 97 9.63 15.74 -9.48
C VAL A 97 10.34 15.34 -10.77
N PRO A 98 11.66 15.01 -10.73
CA PRO A 98 12.39 14.53 -11.90
C PRO A 98 11.72 13.30 -12.52
N ALA A 99 11.65 13.27 -13.84
CA ALA A 99 11.21 12.09 -14.58
C ALA A 99 12.42 11.19 -14.84
N GLY A 100 12.22 9.87 -14.81
CA GLY A 100 13.27 8.90 -15.06
C GLY A 100 13.24 7.70 -14.11
N GLY A 101 14.32 6.94 -14.09
CA GLY A 101 14.52 5.76 -13.26
C GLY A 101 15.11 6.08 -11.88
N GLU A 102 15.63 5.04 -11.23
CA GLU A 102 16.22 5.15 -9.88
C GLU A 102 17.43 6.11 -9.83
N ASP A 103 18.18 6.22 -10.93
CA ASP A 103 19.37 7.07 -11.05
C ASP A 103 19.03 8.55 -11.36
N ASP A 104 17.78 8.85 -11.74
CA ASP A 104 17.36 10.19 -12.15
C ASP A 104 16.79 10.98 -10.96
N TYR A 105 17.67 11.33 -10.01
CA TYR A 105 17.31 12.08 -8.81
C TYR A 105 17.97 13.47 -8.75
N ALA A 106 17.35 14.38 -8.00
CA ALA A 106 17.91 15.69 -7.68
C ALA A 106 18.36 15.73 -6.21
N VAL A 107 19.64 16.01 -5.96
CA VAL A 107 20.16 16.22 -4.61
C VAL A 107 19.65 17.56 -4.09
N LEU A 108 18.88 17.53 -3.00
CA LEU A 108 18.31 18.74 -2.40
C LEU A 108 19.22 19.34 -1.32
N ASP A 109 19.88 18.49 -0.53
CA ASP A 109 20.75 18.91 0.57
C ASP A 109 21.74 17.78 0.92
N VAL A 110 22.91 18.16 1.43
CA VAL A 110 23.93 17.25 1.96
C VAL A 110 24.37 17.81 3.30
N VAL A 111 24.07 17.08 4.38
CA VAL A 111 24.35 17.52 5.75
C VAL A 111 25.48 16.70 6.35
N GLY A 112 26.54 17.40 6.75
CA GLY A 112 27.77 16.79 7.29
C GLY A 112 28.76 16.40 6.18
N GLU A 113 29.96 16.01 6.59
CA GLU A 113 31.03 15.57 5.71
C GLU A 113 31.43 14.12 6.07
N PRO A 114 31.53 13.21 5.09
CA PRO A 114 32.03 11.85 5.33
C PRO A 114 33.43 11.90 5.94
N VAL A 115 33.68 11.06 6.95
CA VAL A 115 35.00 10.96 7.58
C VAL A 115 35.89 10.07 6.74
N GLU A 116 37.05 10.59 6.35
CA GLU A 116 38.11 9.79 5.72
C GLU A 116 38.77 8.88 6.76
N LEU A 117 38.64 7.56 6.56
CA LEU A 117 39.24 6.54 7.41
C LEU A 117 40.28 5.77 6.59
N ALA A 118 41.44 5.51 7.19
CA ALA A 118 42.42 4.60 6.60
C ALA A 118 41.94 3.16 6.81
N ASP A 119 41.77 2.42 5.69
CA ASP A 119 41.34 1.00 5.68
C ASP A 119 40.01 0.76 6.43
N PRO A 120 38.89 1.37 5.98
CA PRO A 120 37.61 1.21 6.66
C PRO A 120 37.12 -0.23 6.53
N LYS A 121 36.86 -0.85 7.67
CA LYS A 121 36.17 -2.14 7.74
C LYS A 121 34.67 -1.93 7.52
N ASP A 122 34.05 -2.85 6.79
CA ASP A 122 32.61 -2.82 6.65
C ASP A 122 31.91 -3.20 7.97
N HIS A 123 30.61 -2.89 8.05
CA HIS A 123 29.81 -3.11 9.24
C HIS A 123 29.67 -4.61 9.61
N LEU A 124 29.76 -5.52 8.63
CA LEU A 124 29.63 -6.95 8.87
C LEU A 124 30.93 -7.50 9.46
N GLU A 125 32.07 -7.14 8.88
CA GLU A 125 33.39 -7.51 9.39
C GLU A 125 33.56 -7.03 10.85
N LEU A 126 33.19 -5.77 11.12
CA LEU A 126 33.17 -5.22 12.48
C LEU A 126 32.18 -5.96 13.38
N GLY A 127 30.97 -6.23 12.88
CA GLY A 127 29.90 -6.89 13.61
C GLY A 127 30.27 -8.31 14.03
N GLU A 128 30.91 -9.08 13.15
CA GLU A 128 31.36 -10.45 13.42
C GLU A 128 32.60 -10.45 14.33
N ALA A 129 33.61 -9.61 14.05
CA ALA A 129 34.82 -9.52 14.85
C ALA A 129 34.54 -9.15 16.32
N LEU A 130 33.52 -8.32 16.56
CA LEU A 130 33.09 -7.90 17.90
C LEU A 130 32.04 -8.85 18.52
N GLY A 131 31.62 -9.92 17.83
CA GLY A 131 30.60 -10.86 18.30
C GLY A 131 29.21 -10.23 18.47
N LEU A 132 28.90 -9.21 17.67
CA LEU A 132 27.62 -8.48 17.67
C LEU A 132 26.61 -9.08 16.69
N ILE A 133 27.10 -9.60 15.57
CA ILE A 133 26.31 -10.21 14.48
C ILE A 133 26.78 -11.66 14.30
N ASP A 134 25.84 -12.59 14.23
CA ASP A 134 26.11 -13.99 13.86
C ASP A 134 25.27 -14.36 12.63
N MET A 135 25.90 -14.22 11.45
CA MET A 135 25.29 -14.57 10.15
C MET A 135 25.18 -16.08 9.97
N GLN A 136 26.18 -16.84 10.40
CA GLN A 136 26.23 -18.29 10.19
C GLN A 136 25.06 -18.99 10.90
N ARG A 137 24.78 -18.63 12.15
CA ARG A 137 23.63 -19.18 12.88
C ARG A 137 22.31 -18.65 12.33
N GLY A 138 22.26 -17.40 11.87
CA GLY A 138 21.07 -16.86 11.20
C GLY A 138 20.70 -17.66 9.96
N ALA A 139 21.70 -17.91 9.10
CA ALA A 139 21.56 -18.74 7.91
C ALA A 139 21.14 -20.19 8.23
N LYS A 140 21.73 -20.78 9.28
CA LYS A 140 21.38 -22.13 9.73
C LYS A 140 19.91 -22.26 10.16
N VAL A 141 19.34 -21.23 10.79
CA VAL A 141 18.00 -21.29 11.38
C VAL A 141 16.90 -20.84 10.41
N SER A 142 17.15 -19.82 9.59
CA SER A 142 16.11 -19.16 8.79
C SER A 142 16.46 -19.03 7.30
N GLY A 143 17.61 -19.55 6.86
CA GLY A 143 18.08 -19.43 5.49
C GLY A 143 18.83 -18.12 5.23
N SER A 144 19.17 -17.86 3.96
CA SER A 144 19.94 -16.67 3.58
C SER A 144 19.22 -15.37 3.99
N ARG A 145 20.01 -14.30 4.24
CA ARG A 145 19.52 -12.98 4.67
C ARG A 145 18.82 -12.97 6.03
N PHE A 146 19.26 -13.82 6.94
CA PHE A 146 18.91 -13.77 8.37
C PHE A 146 20.17 -13.77 9.22
N TYR A 147 20.12 -13.10 10.37
CA TYR A 147 21.22 -12.99 11.32
C TYR A 147 20.70 -12.99 12.76
N PHE A 148 21.57 -13.32 13.71
CA PHE A 148 21.36 -13.01 15.11
C PHE A 148 22.13 -11.76 15.51
N LEU A 149 21.54 -10.91 16.35
CA LEU A 149 22.29 -9.94 17.13
C LEU A 149 22.53 -10.48 18.53
N THR A 150 23.73 -10.29 19.04
CA THR A 150 24.17 -10.83 20.34
C THR A 150 24.81 -9.77 21.21
N GLY A 151 24.71 -9.97 22.54
CA GLY A 151 25.36 -9.13 23.54
C GLY A 151 25.14 -7.63 23.32
N ARG A 152 26.23 -6.90 23.14
CA ARG A 152 26.21 -5.45 22.92
C ARG A 152 25.51 -5.04 21.63
N GLY A 153 25.50 -5.88 20.59
CA GLY A 153 24.84 -5.59 19.32
C GLY A 153 23.32 -5.55 19.48
N ALA A 154 22.78 -6.52 20.22
CA ALA A 154 21.35 -6.56 20.56
C ALA A 154 20.94 -5.35 21.42
N LEU A 155 21.76 -5.01 22.44
CA LEU A 155 21.51 -3.84 23.28
C LEU A 155 21.58 -2.52 22.50
N LEU A 156 22.53 -2.39 21.57
CA LEU A 156 22.66 -1.22 20.70
C LEU A 156 21.42 -1.05 19.83
N GLN A 157 20.92 -2.13 19.21
CA GLN A 157 19.68 -2.07 18.43
C GLN A 157 18.52 -1.55 19.28
N LEU A 158 18.33 -2.09 20.48
CA LEU A 158 17.27 -1.63 21.38
C LEU A 158 17.45 -0.17 21.79
N GLY A 159 18.67 0.26 22.08
CA GLY A 159 18.99 1.66 22.40
C GLY A 159 18.65 2.62 21.27
N LEU A 160 19.00 2.28 20.03
CA LEU A 160 18.69 3.08 18.85
C LEU A 160 17.17 3.18 18.60
N LEU A 161 16.44 2.08 18.80
CA LEU A 161 14.98 2.08 18.68
C LEU A 161 14.33 2.97 19.74
N GLN A 162 14.80 2.92 20.98
CA GLN A 162 14.30 3.78 22.06
C GLN A 162 14.62 5.26 21.82
N LEU A 163 15.82 5.55 21.29
CA LEU A 163 16.19 6.91 20.92
C LEU A 163 15.28 7.46 19.81
N ALA A 164 15.04 6.68 18.75
CA ALA A 164 14.15 7.08 17.65
C ALA A 164 12.72 7.33 18.14
N LEU A 165 12.20 6.46 19.01
CA LEU A 165 10.87 6.64 19.61
C LEU A 165 10.80 7.90 20.45
N ARG A 166 11.81 8.14 21.31
CA ARG A 166 11.87 9.34 22.15
C ARG A 166 11.87 10.61 21.30
N LEU A 167 12.70 10.67 20.26
CA LEU A 167 12.73 11.80 19.34
C LEU A 167 11.37 12.02 18.67
N ALA A 168 10.67 10.96 18.27
CA ALA A 168 9.33 11.10 17.70
C ALA A 168 8.32 11.66 18.71
N VAL A 169 8.32 11.16 19.94
CA VAL A 169 7.45 11.65 21.03
C VAL A 169 7.75 13.12 21.34
N ASP A 170 9.03 13.50 21.44
CA ASP A 170 9.45 14.89 21.67
C ASP A 170 9.02 15.82 20.52
N ASN A 171 8.78 15.28 19.31
CA ASN A 171 8.21 15.99 18.16
C ASN A 171 6.67 15.89 18.05
N GLY A 172 6.00 15.42 19.10
CA GLY A 172 4.54 15.39 19.19
C GLY A 172 3.87 14.21 18.48
N PHE A 173 4.60 13.12 18.23
CA PHE A 173 4.02 11.87 17.71
C PHE A 173 3.52 10.98 18.85
N ILE A 174 2.37 10.35 18.63
CA ILE A 174 1.79 9.36 19.54
C ILE A 174 2.49 8.01 19.29
N PRO A 175 3.13 7.41 20.30
CA PRO A 175 3.83 6.14 20.13
C PRO A 175 2.83 4.98 20.04
N MET A 176 3.05 4.07 19.09
CA MET A 176 2.22 2.89 18.85
C MET A 176 3.07 1.65 18.60
N ILE A 177 2.54 0.49 18.99
CA ILE A 177 3.08 -0.83 18.63
C ILE A 177 2.00 -1.53 17.81
N PRO A 178 2.04 -1.43 16.46
CA PRO A 178 0.99 -1.99 15.62
C PRO A 178 1.13 -3.52 15.48
N PRO A 179 0.03 -4.22 15.13
CA PRO A 179 0.10 -5.64 14.77
C PRO A 179 1.00 -5.86 13.55
N VAL A 180 1.63 -7.03 13.48
CA VAL A 180 2.51 -7.42 12.36
C VAL A 180 1.81 -8.24 11.29
N LEU A 181 0.62 -8.75 11.59
CA LEU A 181 -0.26 -9.44 10.66
C LEU A 181 -1.46 -8.55 10.37
N VAL A 182 -1.80 -8.38 9.10
CA VAL A 182 -2.94 -7.56 8.66
C VAL A 182 -3.81 -8.34 7.69
N ARG A 183 -5.09 -7.96 7.63
CA ARG A 183 -6.06 -8.55 6.69
C ARG A 183 -5.85 -8.03 5.25
N PRO A 184 -6.28 -8.77 4.22
CA PRO A 184 -6.07 -8.41 2.83
C PRO A 184 -6.57 -7.01 2.46
N GLU A 185 -7.70 -6.57 3.00
CA GLU A 185 -8.28 -5.26 2.73
C GLU A 185 -7.40 -4.10 3.23
N VAL A 186 -6.69 -4.29 4.34
CA VAL A 186 -5.75 -3.29 4.88
C VAL A 186 -4.51 -3.22 4.00
N MET A 187 -4.02 -4.39 3.55
CA MET A 187 -2.88 -4.47 2.66
C MET A 187 -3.18 -3.86 1.28
N ALA A 188 -4.37 -4.14 0.72
CA ALA A 188 -4.88 -3.53 -0.50
C ALA A 188 -4.97 -2.01 -0.40
N GLY A 189 -5.51 -1.49 0.71
CA GLY A 189 -5.68 -0.06 0.93
C GLY A 189 -4.38 0.75 0.91
N THR A 190 -3.24 0.09 1.12
CA THR A 190 -1.90 0.71 1.08
C THR A 190 -1.13 0.48 -0.22
N GLY A 191 -1.73 -0.20 -1.21
CA GLY A 191 -1.14 -0.42 -2.54
C GLY A 191 -0.06 -1.50 -2.60
N PHE A 192 0.14 -2.27 -1.53
CA PHE A 192 1.10 -3.39 -1.53
C PHE A 192 0.55 -4.67 -2.21
N LEU A 193 -0.78 -4.79 -2.33
CA LEU A 193 -1.40 -5.87 -3.13
C LEU A 193 -1.52 -5.43 -4.59
N GLY A 194 -0.91 -6.20 -5.50
CA GLY A 194 -0.73 -5.85 -6.91
C GLY A 194 0.68 -6.20 -7.37
N ALA A 195 1.41 -5.21 -7.89
CA ALA A 195 2.79 -5.38 -8.39
C ALA A 195 3.79 -5.92 -7.34
N HIS A 196 3.55 -5.68 -6.05
CA HIS A 196 4.44 -6.09 -4.96
C HIS A 196 3.93 -7.29 -4.16
N ALA A 197 2.88 -7.98 -4.62
CA ALA A 197 2.29 -9.10 -3.88
C ALA A 197 3.29 -10.25 -3.63
N GLU A 198 4.23 -10.46 -4.55
CA GLU A 198 5.29 -11.48 -4.43
C GLU A 198 6.37 -11.12 -3.38
N GLU A 199 6.42 -9.86 -2.95
CA GLU A 199 7.37 -9.35 -1.94
C GLU A 199 6.81 -9.46 -0.51
N VAL A 200 5.66 -10.11 -0.33
CA VAL A 200 4.95 -10.15 0.95
C VAL A 200 4.74 -11.60 1.38
N TYR A 201 5.09 -11.88 2.64
CA TYR A 201 4.74 -13.16 3.25
C TYR A 201 3.24 -13.24 3.54
N ARG A 202 2.57 -14.26 3.01
CA ARG A 202 1.16 -14.57 3.29
C ARG A 202 1.04 -15.85 4.11
N LEU A 203 0.15 -15.83 5.10
CA LEU A 203 -0.25 -16.96 5.90
C LEU A 203 -1.58 -17.48 5.33
N GLU A 204 -1.50 -18.46 4.43
CA GLU A 204 -2.67 -19.00 3.72
C GLU A 204 -3.73 -19.61 4.65
N ALA A 205 -3.32 -20.15 5.80
CA ALA A 205 -4.23 -20.79 6.75
C ALA A 205 -5.21 -19.79 7.42
N ASP A 206 -4.75 -18.57 7.66
CA ASP A 206 -5.49 -17.53 8.39
C ASP A 206 -5.92 -16.36 7.49
N ASP A 207 -5.54 -16.39 6.21
CA ASP A 207 -5.67 -15.30 5.23
C ASP A 207 -5.13 -13.95 5.74
N LEU A 208 -3.90 -13.98 6.27
CA LEU A 208 -3.21 -12.80 6.81
C LEU A 208 -1.89 -12.53 6.09
N TYR A 209 -1.53 -11.25 6.00
CA TYR A 209 -0.25 -10.82 5.45
C TYR A 209 0.68 -10.31 6.55
N LEU A 210 1.93 -10.75 6.49
CA LEU A 210 2.99 -10.28 7.37
C LEU A 210 3.61 -9.01 6.79
N VAL A 211 3.50 -7.91 7.53
CA VAL A 211 3.82 -6.58 6.99
C VAL A 211 5.32 -6.27 6.99
N GLY A 212 5.83 -5.81 5.84
CA GLY A 212 7.18 -5.25 5.69
C GLY A 212 7.34 -3.81 6.20
N THR A 213 6.25 -3.07 6.40
CA THR A 213 6.26 -1.71 6.97
C THR A 213 5.17 -1.44 8.03
N SER A 214 5.42 -0.54 9.00
CA SER A 214 4.46 -0.20 10.08
C SER A 214 3.38 0.71 9.52
N GLU A 215 3.65 1.29 8.35
CA GLU A 215 2.75 2.12 7.58
C GLU A 215 1.46 1.37 7.23
N VAL A 216 1.52 0.08 6.89
CA VAL A 216 0.31 -0.69 6.55
C VAL A 216 -0.70 -0.73 7.71
N PRO A 217 -0.35 -1.24 8.91
CA PRO A 217 -1.28 -1.26 10.03
C PRO A 217 -1.60 0.13 10.57
N LEU A 218 -0.70 1.12 10.46
CA LEU A 218 -0.99 2.50 10.85
C LEU A 218 -1.99 3.18 9.90
N ALA A 219 -1.88 2.96 8.59
CA ALA A 219 -2.81 3.50 7.60
C ALA A 219 -4.19 2.87 7.74
N GLY A 220 -4.25 1.57 8.04
CA GLY A 220 -5.50 0.87 8.34
C GLY A 220 -6.14 1.25 9.68
N TYR A 221 -5.46 1.98 10.56
CA TYR A 221 -5.90 2.22 11.94
C TYR A 221 -7.23 2.96 12.03
N HIS A 222 -7.48 3.91 11.13
CA HIS A 222 -8.73 4.67 11.04
C HIS A 222 -9.60 4.27 9.84
N SER A 223 -9.43 3.04 9.33
CA SER A 223 -10.20 2.56 8.19
C SER A 223 -11.69 2.49 8.54
N GLY A 224 -12.54 3.14 7.73
CA GLY A 224 -14.00 3.19 7.94
C GLY A 224 -14.47 4.22 8.97
N GLU A 225 -13.58 5.09 9.45
CA GLU A 225 -13.90 6.14 10.43
C GLU A 225 -14.02 7.53 9.80
N ILE A 226 -14.87 8.39 10.37
CA ILE A 226 -14.91 9.82 10.06
C ILE A 226 -14.16 10.54 11.17
N LEU A 227 -13.03 11.17 10.82
CA LEU A 227 -12.15 11.82 11.77
C LEU A 227 -12.47 13.32 11.92
N ASP A 228 -12.48 13.80 13.17
CA ASP A 228 -12.41 15.22 13.47
C ASP A 228 -10.95 15.66 13.60
N LEU A 229 -10.51 16.54 12.69
CA LEU A 229 -9.15 17.08 12.64
C LEU A 229 -9.10 18.57 13.02
N ALA A 230 -10.14 19.09 13.69
CA ALA A 230 -10.18 20.48 14.14
C ALA A 230 -9.03 20.82 15.11
N ALA A 231 -8.58 19.84 15.90
CA ALA A 231 -7.43 19.97 16.81
C ALA A 231 -6.06 19.83 16.11
N GLY A 232 -6.04 19.65 14.78
CA GLY A 232 -4.84 19.46 13.99
C GLY A 232 -4.63 18.01 13.53
N PRO A 233 -3.49 17.72 12.89
CA PRO A 233 -3.21 16.40 12.33
C PRO A 233 -2.94 15.37 13.43
N LEU A 234 -3.45 14.16 13.24
CA LEU A 234 -3.07 13.00 14.05
C LEU A 234 -1.70 12.51 13.58
N ARG A 235 -0.78 12.31 14.52
CA ARG A 235 0.62 11.96 14.24
C ARG A 235 0.99 10.74 15.06
N TYR A 236 1.37 9.66 14.38
CA TYR A 236 1.67 8.37 15.00
C TYR A 236 3.10 7.92 14.70
N ALA A 237 3.77 7.35 15.69
CA ALA A 237 5.07 6.71 15.54
C ALA A 237 4.93 5.22 15.87
N GLY A 238 4.93 4.37 14.85
CA GLY A 238 4.75 2.92 14.98
C GLY A 238 6.06 2.14 14.89
N GLY A 239 6.38 1.39 15.94
CA GLY A 239 7.59 0.57 16.01
C GLY A 239 7.26 -0.90 15.98
N ARG A 240 7.93 -1.67 15.11
CA ARG A 240 7.81 -3.12 15.09
C ARG A 240 8.99 -3.81 14.41
N ARG A 241 9.08 -5.13 14.60
CA ARG A 241 9.93 -5.98 13.77
C ARG A 241 9.25 -6.18 12.41
N ALA A 242 9.89 -5.72 11.35
CA ALA A 242 9.46 -5.87 9.96
C ALA A 242 10.06 -7.13 9.33
N SER A 243 9.29 -7.77 8.46
CA SER A 243 9.72 -8.89 7.64
C SER A 243 9.07 -8.78 6.26
N GLY A 244 9.85 -8.95 5.20
CA GLY A 244 9.37 -8.89 3.82
C GLY A 244 9.94 -10.07 3.04
N ALA A 245 9.11 -10.70 2.21
CA ALA A 245 9.61 -11.71 1.29
C ALA A 245 10.31 -10.96 0.14
N ARG A 246 11.32 -11.56 -0.48
CA ARG A 246 11.84 -11.02 -1.73
C ARG A 246 12.01 -12.15 -2.72
N PRO A 247 11.67 -11.94 -4.01
CA PRO A 247 12.09 -12.85 -5.05
C PRO A 247 13.62 -12.98 -5.06
N ALA A 248 14.11 -14.11 -5.56
CA ALA A 248 15.55 -14.39 -5.61
C ALA A 248 16.29 -13.25 -6.32
N ALA A 249 17.35 -12.71 -5.69
CA ALA A 249 18.12 -11.64 -6.32
C ALA A 249 18.77 -12.14 -7.61
N THR A 250 18.57 -11.40 -8.70
CA THR A 250 19.45 -11.44 -9.85
C THR A 250 20.82 -10.87 -9.44
N ALA A 251 21.89 -11.36 -10.07
CA ALA A 251 23.30 -11.23 -9.66
C ALA A 251 23.90 -9.80 -9.64
N ARG A 252 23.10 -8.73 -9.51
CA ARG A 252 23.53 -7.33 -9.52
C ARG A 252 23.56 -6.64 -8.16
N THR A 253 23.22 -7.30 -7.06
CA THR A 253 23.32 -6.69 -5.73
C THR A 253 24.78 -6.74 -5.25
N PRO A 254 25.50 -5.60 -5.11
CA PRO A 254 26.86 -5.62 -4.56
C PRO A 254 26.82 -6.10 -3.11
N ALA A 255 27.87 -6.82 -2.69
CA ALA A 255 27.99 -7.40 -1.35
C ALA A 255 27.88 -6.37 -0.20
N ALA A 256 28.06 -5.08 -0.50
CA ALA A 256 27.91 -3.95 0.43
C ALA A 256 26.44 -3.58 0.76
N SER A 257 25.46 -4.15 0.05
CA SER A 257 24.03 -3.89 0.29
C SER A 257 23.51 -4.83 1.38
N PHE A 258 23.51 -4.40 2.64
CA PHE A 258 22.94 -5.21 3.74
C PHE A 258 21.41 -5.23 3.68
N GLU A 259 20.88 -6.10 2.82
CA GLU A 259 19.45 -6.29 2.65
C GLU A 259 18.98 -7.56 3.38
N CYS A 260 18.37 -7.36 4.55
CA CYS A 260 17.88 -8.44 5.39
C CYS A 260 16.38 -8.68 5.19
N THR A 261 15.97 -9.95 5.20
CA THR A 261 14.57 -10.39 5.14
C THR A 261 13.78 -10.00 6.40
N SER A 262 14.48 -9.80 7.54
CA SER A 262 13.88 -9.26 8.76
C SER A 262 14.71 -8.09 9.33
N SER A 263 14.05 -6.97 9.67
CA SER A 263 14.68 -5.77 10.23
C SER A 263 13.73 -5.08 11.20
N THR A 264 14.22 -4.34 12.20
CA THR A 264 13.32 -3.54 13.06
C THR A 264 13.25 -2.12 12.51
N ARG A 265 12.03 -1.58 12.33
CA ARG A 265 11.82 -0.24 11.78
C ARG A 265 10.79 0.54 12.58
N TRP A 266 11.09 1.82 12.80
CA TRP A 266 10.11 2.82 13.20
C TRP A 266 9.59 3.55 11.97
N ARG A 267 8.29 3.89 11.98
CA ARG A 267 7.73 4.81 11.00
C ARG A 267 6.84 5.85 11.65
N ALA A 268 6.97 7.06 11.14
CA ALA A 268 6.05 8.14 11.38
C ALA A 268 4.94 8.09 10.33
N SER A 269 3.69 8.25 10.77
CA SER A 269 2.52 8.47 9.92
C SER A 269 1.82 9.74 10.39
N SER A 270 1.23 10.50 9.46
CA SER A 270 0.41 11.65 9.79
C SER A 270 -0.86 11.66 8.95
N THR A 271 -2.00 11.81 9.62
CA THR A 271 -3.30 12.04 9.00
C THR A 271 -3.67 13.50 9.18
N ALA A 272 -3.84 14.22 8.07
CA ALA A 272 -4.01 15.67 8.06
C ALA A 272 -5.14 16.10 7.12
N HIS A 273 -5.71 17.28 7.39
CA HIS A 273 -6.73 17.87 6.52
C HIS A 273 -6.11 18.23 5.15
N PRO A 274 -6.81 18.02 4.01
CA PRO A 274 -6.29 18.29 2.66
C PRO A 274 -5.66 19.68 2.49
N ALA A 275 -6.28 20.70 3.08
CA ALA A 275 -5.79 22.08 3.03
C ALA A 275 -4.46 22.32 3.78
N THR A 276 -4.07 21.42 4.69
CA THR A 276 -2.85 21.50 5.49
C THR A 276 -1.71 20.63 4.96
N LEU A 277 -2.02 19.71 4.04
CA LEU A 277 -1.00 18.98 3.28
C LEU A 277 -0.29 19.98 2.38
N ARG A 278 0.95 20.34 2.72
CA ARG A 278 1.79 21.14 1.82
C ARG A 278 1.98 20.34 0.53
N PRO A 279 1.84 20.95 -0.66
CA PRO A 279 2.10 20.27 -1.94
C PRO A 279 3.56 19.80 -2.09
N ASN A 280 4.45 20.13 -1.13
CA ASN A 280 5.88 19.93 -1.26
C ASN A 280 6.53 18.97 -0.25
N ILE A 281 5.83 18.46 0.77
CA ILE A 281 6.44 17.51 1.73
C ILE A 281 5.38 16.56 2.28
N SER A 282 5.11 15.45 1.56
CA SER A 282 4.80 14.18 2.23
C SER A 282 6.14 13.62 2.70
N GLY A 283 6.56 14.05 3.88
CA GLY A 283 7.87 13.73 4.43
C GLY A 283 7.89 12.30 4.96
N TYR A 284 8.31 11.37 4.10
CA TYR A 284 8.73 10.03 4.52
C TYR A 284 10.03 10.14 5.34
N TRP A 285 9.96 10.03 6.66
CA TRP A 285 11.12 9.64 7.47
C TRP A 285 11.17 8.11 7.53
N ALA A 286 11.64 7.51 6.44
CA ALA A 286 12.06 6.12 6.45
C ALA A 286 13.56 6.07 6.75
N GLY A 287 13.90 5.94 8.03
CA GLY A 287 15.23 5.48 8.41
C GLY A 287 15.40 4.02 7.99
N SER A 288 15.76 3.77 6.73
CA SER A 288 16.48 2.55 6.37
C SER A 288 17.95 2.89 6.44
N ALA A 289 18.71 2.19 7.28
CA ALA A 289 20.16 2.11 7.10
C ALA A 289 20.40 1.43 5.74
N ARG A 290 20.44 2.23 4.67
CA ARG A 290 21.12 1.84 3.44
C ARG A 290 22.56 2.27 3.65
N CYS A 291 23.44 1.29 3.79
CA CYS A 291 24.86 1.57 3.67
C CYS A 291 25.07 2.10 2.25
N TRP A 292 25.47 3.37 2.16
CA TRP A 292 26.18 3.82 0.98
C TRP A 292 27.55 3.13 0.96
N PRO A 293 28.08 2.82 -0.24
CA PRO A 293 29.36 2.12 -0.39
C PRO A 293 30.51 2.82 0.33
#